data_AF-A0A3D4WWC1-F1
#
_entry.id   AF-A0A3D4WWC1-F1
#
_cell.length_a   1.000
_cell.length_b   1.000
_cell.length_c   1.000
_cell.angle_alpha   90.00
_cell.angle_beta   90.00
_cell.angle_gamma   90.00
#
_symmetry.space_group_name_H-M   'P 1'
#
loop_
_entity.id
_entity.type
_entity.pdbx_description
1 polymer ?
#
loop_
_entity_poly.entity_id
_entity_poly.type
_entity_poly.pdbx_seq_one_letter_code
_entity_poly.pdbx_strand_id
1 'polypeptide(L)'
;MWLRTGLVLGLLLVLGASGCGQAADNGLPESKDTGDGVKFARCMRDNGVPDFPDPKPNGNGGLAIEVPEGVSREEVDAAMQKCRQYLPNGGEPEKVDPAAIEQQRKLSQCMRDNGVPGFPDPKEGGGIDIEGVDPADPTFKEAEQKCSQFRPPGAGTNTRNG
;
A
#
# COMPACT_ATOMS: atom_id res chain seq x y z
N MET A 1 -54.74 -30.08 -7.10
CA MET A 1 -55.24 -31.28 -7.80
C MET A 1 -54.73 -31.21 -9.24
N TRP A 2 -54.29 -32.34 -9.78
CA TRP A 2 -53.76 -32.60 -11.15
C TRP A 2 -52.23 -32.55 -11.32
N LEU A 3 -51.65 -33.72 -11.01
CA LEU A 3 -50.38 -34.28 -11.47
C LEU A 3 -50.23 -34.19 -13.00
N ARG A 4 -48.99 -34.09 -13.49
CA ARG A 4 -48.43 -35.05 -14.46
C ARG A 4 -46.92 -35.24 -14.25
N THR A 5 -46.61 -36.42 -13.74
CA THR A 5 -45.35 -37.15 -13.83
C THR A 5 -44.90 -37.32 -15.29
N GLY A 6 -43.61 -37.14 -15.54
CA GLY A 6 -42.96 -37.41 -16.82
C GLY A 6 -41.49 -37.74 -16.61
N LEU A 7 -41.22 -39.00 -16.33
CA LEU A 7 -39.88 -39.61 -16.25
C LEU A 7 -39.35 -39.78 -17.68
N VAL A 8 -38.21 -39.15 -18.02
CA VAL A 8 -37.42 -39.53 -19.20
C VAL A 8 -35.99 -39.81 -18.74
N LEU A 9 -35.70 -41.11 -18.64
CA LEU A 9 -34.36 -41.66 -18.59
C LEU A 9 -33.66 -41.38 -19.93
N GLY A 10 -32.72 -40.44 -19.91
CA GLY A 10 -31.80 -40.15 -21.01
C GLY A 10 -30.37 -40.20 -20.51
N LEU A 11 -29.79 -41.40 -20.53
CA LEU A 11 -28.37 -41.64 -20.25
C LEU A 11 -27.54 -41.10 -21.42
N LEU A 12 -26.93 -39.93 -21.26
CA LEU A 12 -25.90 -39.41 -22.17
C LEU A 12 -24.59 -39.24 -21.39
N LEU A 13 -23.70 -40.21 -21.58
CA LEU A 13 -22.28 -40.13 -21.28
C LEU A 13 -21.66 -39.04 -22.17
N VAL A 14 -21.32 -37.90 -21.57
CA VAL A 14 -20.37 -36.94 -22.17
C VAL A 14 -19.08 -37.03 -21.37
N LEU A 15 -18.07 -37.65 -21.98
CA LEU A 15 -16.67 -37.46 -21.59
C LEU A 15 -16.28 -36.03 -21.95
N GLY A 16 -15.90 -35.27 -20.93
CA GLY A 16 -15.42 -33.90 -21.08
C GLY A 16 -14.89 -33.35 -19.76
N ALA A 17 -14.00 -34.08 -19.09
CA ALA A 17 -13.24 -33.54 -17.97
C ALA A 17 -12.13 -32.61 -18.50
N SER A 18 -12.54 -31.51 -19.13
CA SER A 18 -11.69 -30.32 -19.19
C SER A 18 -11.70 -29.74 -17.78
N GLY A 19 -10.72 -30.14 -16.97
CA GLY A 19 -10.43 -29.51 -15.70
C GLY A 19 -10.11 -28.03 -15.94
N CYS A 20 -11.12 -27.18 -15.85
CA CYS A 20 -10.91 -25.78 -15.59
C CYS A 20 -10.36 -25.72 -14.17
N GLY A 21 -9.05 -25.50 -14.06
CA GLY A 21 -8.48 -25.01 -12.82
C GLY A 21 -9.22 -23.72 -12.48
N GLN A 22 -10.08 -23.78 -11.47
CA GLN A 22 -10.48 -22.60 -10.73
C GLN A 22 -9.18 -22.13 -10.07
N ALA A 23 -8.44 -21.28 -10.76
CA ALA A 23 -7.48 -20.42 -10.12
C ALA A 23 -8.28 -19.70 -9.05
N ALA A 24 -7.97 -20.02 -7.79
CA ALA A 24 -8.39 -19.21 -6.68
C ALA A 24 -8.01 -17.78 -7.04
N ASP A 25 -9.04 -16.96 -7.25
CA ASP A 25 -8.97 -15.53 -7.10
C ASP A 25 -8.50 -15.30 -5.66
N ASN A 26 -7.19 -15.38 -5.46
CA ASN A 26 -6.54 -14.61 -4.45
C ASN A 26 -6.54 -13.21 -5.03
N GLY A 27 -7.67 -12.52 -4.88
CA GLY A 27 -7.78 -11.09 -5.06
C GLY A 27 -6.74 -10.43 -4.17
N LEU A 28 -5.51 -10.35 -4.66
CA LEU A 28 -4.61 -9.24 -4.35
C LEU A 28 -5.45 -7.99 -4.59
N PRO A 29 -5.42 -7.01 -3.70
CA PRO A 29 -6.10 -5.75 -3.96
C PRO A 29 -5.63 -5.26 -5.33
N GLU A 30 -6.56 -5.25 -6.27
CA GLU A 30 -6.38 -4.70 -7.60
C GLU A 30 -5.90 -3.27 -7.39
N SER A 31 -4.61 -3.03 -7.61
CA SER A 31 -4.05 -1.69 -7.63
C SER A 31 -4.80 -0.92 -8.71
N LYS A 32 -5.80 -0.14 -8.29
CA LYS A 32 -6.60 0.72 -9.17
C LYS A 32 -5.78 1.81 -9.88
N ASP A 33 -4.45 1.76 -9.82
CA ASP A 33 -3.60 2.94 -9.87
C ASP A 33 -2.97 3.24 -11.24
N THR A 34 -2.90 2.26 -12.16
CA THR A 34 -2.33 2.56 -13.50
C THR A 34 -3.27 3.42 -14.35
N GLY A 35 -4.59 3.27 -14.18
CA GLY A 35 -5.61 3.97 -14.96
C GLY A 35 -5.73 5.46 -14.64
N ASP A 36 -5.55 5.83 -13.37
CA ASP A 36 -5.65 7.23 -12.94
C ASP A 36 -4.29 7.94 -13.00
N GLY A 37 -3.17 7.24 -12.76
CA GLY A 37 -1.83 7.76 -12.99
C GLY A 37 -1.56 8.18 -14.45
N VAL A 38 -2.05 7.42 -15.45
CA VAL A 38 -1.92 7.80 -16.87
C VAL A 38 -2.79 9.02 -17.21
N LYS A 39 -3.96 9.17 -16.59
CA LYS A 39 -4.80 10.38 -16.75
C LYS A 39 -4.14 11.60 -16.13
N PHE A 40 -3.51 11.44 -14.98
CA PHE A 40 -2.71 12.47 -14.35
C PHE A 40 -1.58 12.93 -15.27
N ALA A 41 -0.80 12.00 -15.82
CA ALA A 41 0.29 12.33 -16.74
C ALA A 41 -0.20 13.07 -18.00
N ARG A 42 -1.32 12.64 -18.59
CA ARG A 42 -1.96 13.35 -19.71
C ARG A 42 -2.38 14.76 -19.31
N CYS A 43 -3.03 14.92 -18.16
CA CYS A 43 -3.45 16.23 -17.67
C CYS A 43 -2.25 17.18 -17.46
N MET A 44 -1.13 16.68 -16.95
CA MET A 44 0.10 17.47 -16.79
C MET A 44 0.66 17.96 -18.13
N ARG A 45 0.68 17.08 -19.15
CA ARG A 45 1.07 17.43 -20.52
C ARG A 45 0.17 18.50 -21.14
N ASP A 46 -1.14 18.37 -20.93
CA ASP A 46 -2.13 19.34 -21.41
C ASP A 46 -2.07 20.70 -20.69
N ASN A 47 -1.36 20.78 -19.55
CA ASN A 47 -1.30 21.98 -18.70
C ASN A 47 0.09 22.61 -18.57
N GLY A 48 0.96 22.42 -19.57
CA GLY A 48 2.23 23.14 -19.68
C GLY A 48 3.46 22.33 -19.26
N VAL A 49 3.31 21.02 -19.03
CA VAL A 49 4.42 20.10 -18.75
C VAL A 49 4.49 19.02 -19.85
N PRO A 50 4.80 19.38 -21.12
CA PRO A 50 4.59 18.51 -22.28
C PRO A 50 5.39 17.20 -22.25
N ASP A 51 6.55 17.20 -21.58
CA ASP A 51 7.44 16.03 -21.45
C ASP A 51 7.18 15.22 -20.18
N PHE A 52 6.03 15.42 -19.52
CA PHE A 52 5.68 14.67 -18.32
C PHE A 52 5.50 13.17 -18.64
N PRO A 53 6.26 12.28 -17.99
CA PRO A 53 6.24 10.86 -18.32
C PRO A 53 4.97 10.18 -17.80
N ASP A 54 4.55 9.14 -18.51
CA ASP A 54 3.54 8.22 -17.97
C ASP A 54 4.18 7.43 -16.80
N PRO A 55 3.42 7.18 -15.71
CA PRO A 55 3.96 6.56 -14.52
C PRO A 55 4.35 5.10 -14.78
N LYS A 56 5.52 4.72 -14.26
CA LYS A 56 6.01 3.34 -14.36
C LYS A 56 5.80 2.62 -13.04
N PRO A 57 5.43 1.33 -13.05
CA PRO A 57 5.46 0.50 -11.86
C PRO A 57 6.87 0.54 -11.26
N ASN A 58 6.96 0.85 -9.98
CA ASN A 58 8.19 0.64 -9.22
C ASN A 58 8.18 -0.76 -8.58
N GLY A 59 9.35 -1.26 -8.19
CA GLY A 59 9.49 -2.58 -7.57
C GLY A 59 8.80 -2.75 -6.22
N ASN A 60 8.21 -1.67 -5.68
CA ASN A 60 7.56 -1.61 -4.37
C ASN A 60 6.03 -1.50 -4.49
N GLY A 61 5.46 -1.73 -5.68
CA GLY A 61 4.02 -1.71 -5.90
C GLY A 61 3.41 -0.30 -5.99
N GLY A 62 4.24 0.74 -6.08
CA GLY A 62 3.82 2.13 -6.33
C GLY A 62 4.16 2.62 -7.74
N LEU A 63 3.82 3.88 -8.02
CA LEU A 63 4.17 4.57 -9.26
C LEU A 63 5.33 5.53 -9.04
N ALA A 64 6.30 5.54 -9.96
CA ALA A 64 7.36 6.55 -9.98
C ALA A 64 7.02 7.64 -11.02
N ILE A 65 7.14 8.90 -10.60
CA ILE A 65 6.95 10.09 -11.43
C ILE A 65 8.22 10.95 -11.32
N GLU A 66 8.86 11.20 -12.45
CA GLU A 66 10.03 12.07 -12.55
C GLU A 66 9.59 13.42 -13.14
N VAL A 67 10.07 14.52 -12.55
CA VAL A 67 9.81 15.86 -13.08
C VAL A 67 10.77 16.11 -14.24
N PRO A 68 10.29 16.44 -15.45
CA PRO A 68 11.16 16.67 -16.60
C PRO A 68 12.07 17.89 -16.40
N GLU A 69 13.26 17.87 -17.00
CA GLU A 69 14.14 19.04 -17.02
C GLU A 69 13.60 20.12 -17.96
N GLY A 70 13.87 21.39 -17.66
CA GLY A 70 13.48 22.51 -18.54
C GLY A 70 12.07 23.06 -18.33
N VAL A 71 11.30 22.55 -17.36
CA VAL A 71 10.05 23.17 -16.89
C VAL A 71 10.28 23.86 -15.55
N SER A 72 9.68 25.03 -15.35
CA SER A 72 9.79 25.73 -14.07
C SER A 72 8.95 25.04 -13.00
N ARG A 73 9.38 25.17 -11.74
CA ARG A 73 8.59 24.67 -10.59
C ARG A 73 7.18 25.25 -10.58
N GLU A 74 7.03 26.51 -10.98
CA GLU A 74 5.75 27.21 -11.00
C GLU A 74 4.78 26.65 -12.04
N GLU A 75 5.28 26.28 -13.23
CA GLU A 75 4.49 25.59 -14.26
C GLU A 75 4.03 24.21 -13.80
N VAL A 76 4.93 23.45 -13.16
CA VAL A 76 4.61 22.14 -12.59
C VAL A 76 3.56 22.28 -11.49
N ASP A 77 3.73 23.23 -10.57
CA ASP A 77 2.77 23.47 -9.48
C ASP A 77 1.38 23.89 -10.01
N ALA A 78 1.33 24.74 -11.03
CA ALA A 78 0.08 25.17 -11.66
C ALA A 78 -0.63 24.01 -12.38
N ALA A 79 0.10 23.15 -13.08
CA ALA A 79 -0.44 21.94 -13.70
C ALA A 79 -0.93 20.95 -12.63
N MET A 80 -0.13 20.71 -11.59
CA MET A 80 -0.50 19.84 -10.48
C MET A 80 -1.82 20.26 -9.85
N GLN A 81 -2.01 21.56 -9.55
CA GLN A 81 -3.26 22.07 -8.99
C GLN A 81 -4.50 21.70 -9.81
N LYS A 82 -4.42 21.74 -11.14
CA LYS A 82 -5.52 21.38 -12.04
C LYS A 82 -5.72 19.86 -12.16
N CYS A 83 -4.65 19.10 -11.95
CA CYS A 83 -4.62 17.67 -12.19
C CYS A 83 -4.78 16.81 -10.92
N ARG A 84 -4.81 17.41 -9.72
CA ARG A 84 -4.89 16.70 -8.42
C ARG A 84 -5.99 15.65 -8.34
N GLN A 85 -7.11 15.87 -9.01
CA GLN A 85 -8.24 14.92 -9.03
C GLN A 85 -7.88 13.52 -9.57
N TYR A 86 -6.78 13.39 -10.31
CA TYR A 86 -6.29 12.12 -10.84
C TYR A 86 -5.23 11.46 -9.94
N LEU A 87 -4.86 12.10 -8.83
CA LEU A 87 -3.96 11.54 -7.84
C LEU A 87 -4.75 10.84 -6.71
N PRO A 88 -4.23 9.75 -6.14
CA PRO A 88 -4.73 9.20 -4.89
C PRO A 88 -4.76 10.29 -3.81
N ASN A 89 -5.87 10.40 -3.07
CA ASN A 89 -6.09 11.43 -2.06
C ASN A 89 -5.79 12.87 -2.54
N GLY A 90 -5.94 13.17 -3.83
CA GLY A 90 -5.64 14.50 -4.36
C GLY A 90 -4.15 14.87 -4.36
N GLY A 91 -3.25 13.90 -4.15
CA GLY A 91 -1.82 14.12 -3.95
C GLY A 91 -1.47 14.57 -2.53
N GLU A 92 -2.43 14.55 -1.60
CA GLU A 92 -2.13 14.79 -0.19
C GLU A 92 -1.48 13.55 0.43
N PRO A 93 -0.49 13.73 1.34
CA PRO A 93 0.04 12.64 2.12
C PRO A 93 -1.08 11.92 2.87
N GLU A 94 -1.00 10.60 2.93
CA GLU A 94 -1.93 9.82 3.73
C GLU A 94 -1.86 10.29 5.19
N LYS A 95 -3.01 10.72 5.72
CA LYS A 95 -3.09 11.16 7.11
C LYS A 95 -2.92 9.92 7.98
N VAL A 96 -1.93 9.95 8.86
CA VAL A 96 -1.74 8.85 9.80
C VAL A 96 -2.91 8.85 10.78
N ASP A 97 -3.51 7.67 10.93
CA ASP A 97 -4.60 7.45 11.89
C ASP A 97 -4.08 7.71 13.32
N PRO A 98 -4.69 8.64 14.09
CA PRO A 98 -4.33 8.87 15.48
C PRO A 98 -4.38 7.60 16.34
N ALA A 99 -5.27 6.65 16.04
CA ALA A 99 -5.32 5.38 16.72
C ALA A 99 -4.08 4.52 16.44
N ALA A 100 -3.52 4.61 15.23
CA ALA A 100 -2.27 3.93 14.88
C ALA A 100 -1.07 4.54 15.63
N ILE A 101 -1.03 5.87 15.80
CA ILE A 101 0.00 6.54 16.62
C ILE A 101 -0.07 6.06 18.07
N GLU A 102 -1.27 5.99 18.64
CA GLU A 102 -1.45 5.53 20.01
C GLU A 102 -1.04 4.06 20.18
N GLN A 103 -1.35 3.22 19.19
CA GLN A 103 -0.88 1.83 19.18
C GLN A 103 0.65 1.74 19.12
N GLN A 104 1.31 2.59 18.33
CA GLN A 104 2.77 2.69 18.28
C GLN A 104 3.37 3.13 19.63
N ARG A 105 2.73 4.03 20.36
CA ARG A 105 3.16 4.39 21.72
C ARG A 105 3.09 3.21 22.69
N LYS A 106 2.05 2.38 22.59
CA LYS A 106 1.94 1.14 23.37
C LYS A 106 3.04 0.14 23.03
N LEU A 107 3.39 0.02 21.74
CA LEU A 107 4.55 -0.75 21.31
C LEU A 107 5.83 -0.22 21.97
N SER A 108 6.09 1.09 21.87
CA SER A 108 7.28 1.70 22.44
C SER A 108 7.39 1.51 23.95
N GLN A 109 6.28 1.67 24.67
CA GLN A 109 6.25 1.42 26.10
C GLN A 109 6.53 -0.06 26.42
N CYS A 110 5.89 -0.98 25.71
CA CYS A 110 6.11 -2.42 25.89
C CYS A 110 7.58 -2.81 25.66
N MET A 111 8.23 -2.25 24.64
CA MET A 111 9.66 -2.51 24.37
C MET A 111 10.55 -2.05 25.53
N ARG A 112 10.29 -0.86 26.09
CA ARG A 112 11.01 -0.34 27.26
C ARG A 112 10.80 -1.22 28.49
N ASP A 113 9.56 -1.65 28.73
CA ASP A 113 9.20 -2.54 29.84
C ASP A 113 9.83 -3.94 29.70
N ASN A 114 10.19 -4.36 28.48
CA ASN A 114 10.78 -5.66 28.18
C ASN A 114 12.29 -5.62 27.90
N GLY A 115 13.00 -4.60 28.41
CA GLY A 115 14.46 -4.60 28.45
C GLY A 115 15.14 -3.78 27.35
N VAL A 116 14.37 -3.00 26.58
CA VAL A 116 14.90 -2.04 25.60
C VAL A 116 14.64 -0.60 26.07
N PRO A 117 15.28 -0.12 27.16
CA PRO A 117 14.93 1.15 27.80
C PRO A 117 15.12 2.38 26.90
N GLY A 118 16.00 2.30 25.89
CA GLY A 118 16.21 3.34 24.90
C GLY A 118 15.25 3.31 23.71
N PHE A 119 14.23 2.44 23.73
CA PHE A 119 13.32 2.34 22.59
C PHE A 119 12.48 3.62 22.44
N PRO A 120 12.47 4.26 21.24
CA PRO A 120 11.88 5.58 21.06
C PRO A 120 10.37 5.54 20.84
N ASP A 121 9.71 6.69 21.02
CA ASP A 121 8.30 6.90 20.72
C ASP A 121 8.08 7.26 19.24
N PRO A 122 6.85 7.10 18.70
CA PRO A 122 6.55 7.48 17.33
C PRO A 122 6.58 8.99 17.11
N LYS A 123 6.94 9.40 15.88
CA LYS A 123 6.88 10.81 15.43
C LYS A 123 5.44 11.27 15.24
N GLU A 124 5.21 12.59 15.15
CA GLU A 124 3.86 13.16 14.92
C GLU A 124 3.20 12.66 13.63
N GLY A 125 4.00 12.42 12.58
CA GLY A 125 3.57 11.79 11.33
C GLY A 125 3.62 10.27 11.33
N GLY A 126 3.70 9.64 12.52
CA GLY A 126 3.83 8.20 12.68
C GLY A 126 5.21 7.63 12.39
N GLY A 127 5.36 6.35 12.68
CA GLY A 127 6.61 5.62 12.54
C GLY A 127 7.56 5.86 13.71
N ILE A 128 8.38 4.84 13.99
CA ILE A 128 9.33 4.84 15.10
C ILE A 128 10.73 4.77 14.49
N ASP A 129 11.58 5.71 14.89
CA ASP A 129 12.95 5.81 14.42
C ASP A 129 13.87 5.11 15.40
N ILE A 130 14.22 3.86 15.10
CA ILE A 130 15.02 3.00 15.97
C ILE A 130 16.52 3.29 15.89
N GLU A 131 16.93 4.45 15.36
CA GLU A 131 18.32 4.87 15.42
C GLU A 131 18.86 4.84 16.86
N GLY A 132 20.00 4.18 17.06
CA GLY A 132 20.58 3.97 18.39
C GLY A 132 20.06 2.75 19.16
N VAL A 133 19.16 1.96 18.58
CA VAL A 133 18.75 0.64 19.09
C VAL A 133 19.25 -0.44 18.13
N ASP A 134 19.85 -1.51 18.65
CA ASP A 134 20.32 -2.64 17.83
C ASP A 134 19.19 -3.67 17.61
N PRO A 135 18.66 -3.83 16.39
CA PRO A 135 17.61 -4.82 16.10
C PRO A 135 18.12 -6.26 16.08
N ALA A 136 19.45 -6.45 16.01
CA ALA A 136 20.05 -7.77 16.08
C ALA A 136 20.16 -8.27 17.53
N ASP A 137 20.08 -7.39 18.53
CA ASP A 137 20.20 -7.70 19.95
C ASP A 137 19.13 -8.73 20.38
N PRO A 138 19.50 -9.80 21.10
CA PRO A 138 18.55 -10.80 21.58
C PRO A 138 17.44 -10.23 22.47
N THR A 139 17.75 -9.24 23.30
CA THR A 139 16.79 -8.53 24.17
C THR A 139 15.76 -7.80 23.34
N PHE A 140 16.21 -7.14 22.25
CA PHE A 140 15.31 -6.48 21.31
C PHE A 140 14.35 -7.48 20.67
N LYS A 141 14.87 -8.59 20.13
CA LYS A 141 14.04 -9.62 19.47
C LYS A 141 13.04 -10.25 20.42
N GLU A 142 13.45 -10.53 21.65
CA GLU A 142 12.56 -11.08 22.68
C GLU A 142 11.45 -10.08 23.05
N ALA A 143 11.81 -8.81 23.28
CA ALA A 143 10.85 -7.74 23.55
C ALA A 143 9.87 -7.57 22.38
N GLU A 144 10.38 -7.55 21.15
CA GLU A 144 9.57 -7.39 19.95
C GLU A 144 8.55 -8.53 19.77
N GLN A 145 8.95 -9.76 20.05
CA GLN A 145 8.04 -10.91 20.03
C GLN A 145 6.91 -10.74 21.06
N LYS A 146 7.25 -10.36 22.31
CA LYS A 146 6.27 -10.11 23.39
C LYS A 146 5.34 -8.95 23.06
N CYS A 147 5.85 -7.93 22.37
CA CYS A 147 5.13 -6.69 22.06
C CYS A 147 4.45 -6.70 20.69
N SER A 148 4.52 -7.80 19.93
CA SER A 148 4.05 -7.91 18.54
C SER A 148 2.58 -7.54 18.32
N GLN A 149 1.72 -7.71 19.34
CA GLN A 149 0.32 -7.30 19.30
C GLN A 149 0.11 -5.78 19.11
N PHE A 150 1.13 -4.97 19.41
CA PHE A 150 1.09 -3.52 19.24
C PHE A 150 1.69 -3.05 17.91
N ARG A 151 2.16 -3.96 17.05
CA ARG A 151 2.73 -3.59 15.75
C ARG A 151 1.60 -3.24 14.75
N PRO A 152 1.60 -2.03 14.15
CA PRO A 152 0.66 -1.73 13.08
C PRO A 152 0.98 -2.55 11.81
N PRO A 153 -0.03 -2.93 11.02
CA PRO A 153 0.20 -3.55 9.71
C PRO A 153 1.04 -2.61 8.83
N GLY A 154 2.08 -3.14 8.17
CA GLY A 154 2.92 -2.37 7.24
C GLY A 154 4.07 -1.57 7.88
N ALA A 155 4.23 -1.58 9.21
CA ALA A 155 5.37 -0.97 9.89
C ALA A 155 6.65 -1.83 9.76
N GLY A 156 7.19 -1.92 8.55
CA GLY A 156 8.57 -2.36 8.34
C GLY A 156 9.53 -1.26 8.75
N THR A 157 10.59 -1.60 9.48
CA THR A 157 11.68 -0.67 9.84
C THR A 157 12.37 -0.19 8.56
N ASN A 158 11.97 0.98 8.05
CA ASN A 158 12.70 1.66 6.99
C ASN A 158 14.00 2.17 7.59
N THR A 159 15.05 1.35 7.54
CA THR A 159 16.44 1.80 7.67
C THR A 159 16.77 2.67 6.46
N ARG A 160 16.37 3.95 6.52
CA ARG A 160 16.94 4.97 5.63
C ARG A 160 18.37 5.21 6.08
N ASN A 161 19.31 4.53 5.44
CA ASN A 161 20.69 4.95 5.42
C ASN A 161 20.73 6.35 4.79
N GLY A 162 21.25 7.33 5.54
CA GLY A 162 21.66 8.63 5.00
C GLY A 162 22.86 8.51 4.08
#